data_AF-A0A8T4XCX4-F1
#
_entry.id   AF-A0A8T4XCX4-F1
#
_cell.length_a   1.000
_cell.length_b   1.000
_cell.length_c   1.000
_cell.angle_alpha   90.00
_cell.angle_beta   90.00
_cell.angle_gamma   90.00
#
_symmetry.space_group_name_H-M   'P 1'
#
loop_
_entity.id
_entity.type
_entity.pdbx_description
1 polymer ?
#
loop_
_entity_poly.entity_id
_entity_poly.type
_entity_poly.pdbx_seq_one_letter_code
_entity_poly.pdbx_strand_id
1 'polypeptide(L)' 'MKNAQCKKCLSKFNEKDIYTIQQFQYRKNPPYAWTVEFFRNLEVDEWDSFCEKCIMIYSKKSFEAWENDSRN' A
#
# COMPACT_ATOMS: atom_id res chain seq x y z
N MET A 1 -18.62 8.73 -8.84
CA MET A 1 -17.26 8.18 -8.82
C MET A 1 -16.52 8.81 -7.65
N LYS A 2 -16.17 8.03 -6.62
CA LYS A 2 -15.46 8.55 -5.45
C LYS A 2 -13.96 8.50 -5.79
N ASN A 3 -13.39 9.66 -6.05
CA ASN A 3 -11.95 9.80 -6.30
C ASN A 3 -11.23 9.54 -4.97
N ALA A 4 -10.57 8.40 -4.84
CA ALA A 4 -9.66 8.12 -3.74
C ALA A 4 -8.42 9.03 -3.87
N GLN A 5 -8.59 10.28 -3.45
CA GLN A 5 -7.55 11.28 -3.49
C GLN A 5 -6.71 11.18 -2.21
N CYS A 6 -5.47 10.71 -2.35
CA CYS A 6 -4.49 10.82 -1.29
C CYS A 6 -4.30 12.31 -0.92
N LYS A 7 -4.80 12.70 0.26
CA LYS A 7 -4.78 14.09 0.75
C LYS A 7 -3.36 14.69 0.82
N LYS A 8 -2.32 13.86 0.93
CA LYS A 8 -0.91 14.31 0.93
C LYS A 8 -0.33 14.59 -0.46
N CYS A 9 -0.91 14.03 -1.52
CA CYS A 9 -0.34 14.07 -2.87
C CYS A 9 -1.26 14.76 -3.89
N LEU A 10 -2.25 15.52 -3.42
CA LEU A 10 -3.27 16.19 -4.23
C LEU A 10 -2.68 16.99 -5.42
N SER A 11 -1.49 17.59 -5.25
CA SER A 11 -0.79 18.38 -6.28
C SER A 11 0.03 17.57 -7.28
N LYS A 12 0.22 16.27 -7.05
CA LYS A 12 1.09 15.37 -7.84
C LYS A 12 0.32 14.30 -8.61
N PHE A 13 -1.00 14.37 -8.64
CA PHE A 13 -1.87 13.38 -9.30
C PHE A 13 -1.66 13.30 -10.84
N ASN A 14 -0.97 14.29 -11.43
CA ASN A 14 -0.57 14.30 -12.84
C ASN A 14 0.84 13.70 -13.08
N GLU A 15 1.57 13.32 -12.03
CA GLU A 15 2.85 12.59 -12.16
C GLU A 15 2.54 11.13 -12.50
N LYS A 16 3.21 10.62 -13.55
CA LYS A 16 2.90 9.39 -14.31
C LYS A 16 2.85 8.07 -13.52
N ASP A 17 3.07 8.07 -12.22
CA ASP A 17 3.29 6.88 -11.40
C ASP A 17 2.45 6.91 -10.12
N ILE A 18 1.13 6.70 -10.30
CA ILE A 18 0.21 6.42 -9.20
C ILE A 18 0.18 4.90 -8.98
N TYR A 19 0.46 4.49 -7.75
CA TYR A 19 0.46 3.09 -7.32
C TYR A 19 -0.75 2.80 -6.43
N THR A 20 -1.12 1.52 -6.34
CA THR A 20 -2.22 1.04 -5.49
C THR A 20 -1.77 -0.20 -4.72
N ILE A 21 -2.61 -0.67 -3.79
CA ILE A 21 -2.35 -1.91 -3.04
C ILE A 21 -2.20 -3.11 -3.98
N GLN A 22 -2.80 -3.08 -5.17
CA GLN A 22 -2.72 -4.17 -6.15
C GLN A 22 -1.29 -4.49 -6.59
N GLN A 23 -0.35 -3.54 -6.50
CA GLN A 23 1.07 -3.79 -6.79
C GLN A 23 1.68 -4.87 -5.88
N PHE A 24 1.12 -5.07 -4.68
CA PHE A 24 1.55 -6.12 -3.77
C PHE A 24 1.05 -7.52 -4.17
N GLN A 25 0.20 -7.68 -5.18
CA GLN A 25 -0.23 -9.00 -5.66
C GLN A 25 0.92 -9.82 -6.25
N TYR A 26 1.95 -9.15 -6.78
CA TYR A 26 3.08 -9.79 -7.45
C TYR A 26 4.22 -10.19 -6.52
N ARG A 27 4.17 -9.83 -5.23
CA ARG A 27 5.20 -10.24 -4.26
C ARG A 27 4.90 -11.63 -3.72
N LYS A 28 5.96 -12.40 -3.47
CA LYS A 28 5.84 -13.73 -2.84
C LYS A 28 5.44 -13.62 -1.37
N ASN A 29 6.10 -12.73 -0.64
CA ASN A 29 5.89 -12.50 0.80
C ASN A 29 5.86 -10.98 1.08
N PRO A 30 5.03 -10.49 2.01
CA PRO A 30 3.85 -11.14 2.58
C PRO A 30 2.82 -11.57 1.51
N PRO A 31 2.01 -12.62 1.74
CA PRO A 31 0.89 -12.96 0.88
C PRO A 31 -0.05 -11.77 0.67
N TYR A 32 -0.67 -11.68 -0.51
CA TYR A 32 -1.54 -10.55 -0.83
C TYR A 32 -2.71 -10.39 0.14
N ALA A 33 -3.35 -11.49 0.55
CA ALA A 33 -4.45 -11.46 1.52
C ALA A 33 -4.02 -10.81 2.86
N TRP A 34 -2.89 -11.24 3.42
CA TRP A 34 -2.32 -10.64 4.63
C TRP A 34 -2.01 -9.16 4.42
N THR A 35 -1.51 -8.81 3.23
CA THR A 35 -1.21 -7.42 2.86
C THR A 35 -2.46 -6.54 2.90
N VAL A 36 -3.56 -7.01 2.32
CA VAL A 36 -4.84 -6.28 2.31
C VAL A 36 -5.32 -6.07 3.75
N GLU A 37 -5.25 -7.07 4.61
CA GLU A 37 -5.62 -6.94 6.02
C GLU A 37 -4.73 -5.95 6.78
N PHE A 38 -3.42 -5.98 6.54
CA PHE A 38 -2.47 -5.00 7.10
C PHE A 38 -2.85 -3.56 6.74
N PHE A 39 -3.19 -3.31 5.46
CA PHE A 39 -3.60 -1.97 5.02
C PHE A 39 -4.99 -1.57 5.54
N ARG A 40 -5.93 -2.51 5.66
CA ARG A 40 -7.23 -2.26 6.30
C ARG A 40 -7.08 -1.79 7.74
N ASN A 41 -6.16 -2.37 8.50
CA ASN A 41 -5.85 -1.93 9.88
C ASN A 41 -5.24 -0.53 9.95
N LEU A 42 -4.68 -0.04 8.84
CA LEU A 42 -4.16 1.32 8.70
C LEU A 42 -5.19 2.28 8.09
N GLU A 43 -6.45 1.83 7.94
CA GLU A 43 -7.54 2.57 7.29
C GLU A 43 -7.20 2.98 5.84
N VAL A 44 -6.44 2.13 5.13
CA VAL A 44 -6.09 2.32 3.72
C VAL A 44 -6.84 1.30 2.88
N ASP A 45 -7.65 1.79 1.94
CA ASP A 45 -8.47 0.98 1.03
C ASP A 45 -7.70 0.60 -0.24
N GLU A 46 -8.16 -0.42 -0.95
CA GLU A 46 -7.53 -0.94 -2.19
C GLU A 46 -7.43 0.11 -3.29
N TRP A 47 -8.32 1.10 -3.25
CA TRP A 47 -8.39 2.19 -4.22
C TRP A 47 -7.57 3.41 -3.81
N ASP A 48 -6.99 3.42 -2.61
CA ASP A 48 -6.11 4.50 -2.21
C ASP A 48 -4.86 4.54 -3.08
N SER A 49 -4.58 5.75 -3.54
CA SER A 49 -3.48 6.05 -4.46
C SER A 49 -2.23 6.43 -3.69
N PHE A 50 -1.10 5.81 -4.01
CA PHE A 50 0.21 6.12 -3.46
C PHE A 50 1.10 6.77 -4.51
N CYS A 51 1.95 7.70 -4.10
CA CYS A 51 3.13 8.05 -4.88
C CYS A 51 4.24 7.00 -4.66
N GLU A 52 5.25 7.01 -5.52
CA GLU A 52 6.42 6.11 -5.47
C GLU A 52 7.03 6.00 -4.06
N LYS A 53 7.28 7.14 -3.41
CA LYS A 53 7.85 7.16 -2.05
C LYS A 53 6.93 6.47 -1.04
N CYS A 54 5.62 6.69 -1.13
CA CYS A 54 4.66 6.08 -0.23
C CYS A 54 4.59 4.57 -0.42
N ILE A 55 4.48 4.09 -1.67
CA ILE A 55 4.40 2.65 -1.93
C ILE A 55 5.67 1.92 -1.47
N MET A 56 6.85 2.52 -1.64
CA MET A 56 8.10 1.98 -1.13
C MET A 56 8.12 1.89 0.41
N ILE A 57 7.70 2.95 1.11
CA ILE A 57 7.64 2.96 2.57
C ILE A 57 6.68 1.90 3.08
N TYR A 58 5.48 1.80 2.50
CA TYR A 58 4.51 0.81 2.91
C TYR A 58 4.91 -0.62 2.53
N SER A 59 5.64 -0.81 1.43
CA SER A 59 6.24 -2.08 1.08
C SER A 59 7.17 -2.58 2.18
N LYS A 60 8.10 -1.72 2.64
CA LYS A 60 9.01 -2.03 3.74
C LYS A 60 8.26 -2.31 5.04
N LYS A 61 7.33 -1.43 5.43
CA LYS A 61 6.55 -1.58 6.68
C LYS A 61 5.74 -2.88 6.73
N SER A 62 5.05 -3.20 5.64
CA SER A 62 4.24 -4.43 5.58
C SER A 62 5.11 -5.68 5.61
N PHE A 63 6.31 -5.64 5.02
CA PHE A 63 7.26 -6.75 5.10
C PHE A 63 7.81 -6.94 6.52
N GLU A 64 8.25 -5.86 7.19
CA GLU A 64 8.75 -5.91 8.58
C GLU A 64 7.68 -6.39 9.56
N ALA A 65 6.43 -5.92 9.41
CA ALA A 65 5.33 -6.35 10.24
C ALA A 65 5.00 -7.84 10.07
N TRP A 66 5.00 -8.34 8.83
CA TRP A 66 4.79 -9.76 8.54
C TRP A 66 5.93 -10.63 9.06
N GLU A 67 7.19 -10.17 8.93
CA GLU A 67 8.34 -10.90 9.43
C GLU A 67 8.26 -11.05 10.97
N ASN A 68 7.86 -10.00 11.68
CA ASN A 68 7.65 -10.06 13.12
C ASN A 68 6.48 -10.95 13.53
N ASP A 69 5.38 -10.92 12.76
CA ASP A 69 4.21 -11.79 12.97
C ASP A 69 4.57 -13.28 12.76
N SER A 70 5.34 -13.58 11.71
CA SER A 70 5.76 -14.95 11.35
C SER A 70 6.77 -15.60 12.29
N ARG A 71 7.38 -14.81 13.19
CA ARG A 71 8.38 -15.26 14.17
C ARG A 71 7.77 -15.53 15.55
N ASN A 72 6.50 -15.17 15.76
CA ASN A 72 5.73 -15.49 16.97
C ASN A 72 4.90 -16.77 16.76
#